data_AF-A0A5B8FHC9-F1
#
_entry.id   AF-A0A5B8FHC9-F1
#
_cell.length_a   1.000
_cell.length_b   1.000
_cell.length_c   1.000
_cell.angle_alpha   90.00
_cell.angle_beta   90.00
_cell.angle_gamma   90.00
#
_symmetry.space_group_name_H-M   'P 1'
#
loop_
_entity.id
_entity.type
_entity.pdbx_description
1 polymer ?
#
loop_
_entity_poly.entity_id
_entity_poly.type
_entity_poly.pdbx_seq_one_letter_code
_entity_poly.pdbx_strand_id
1 'polypeptide(L)'
;MQDVIDCVRSLVPDGDEKIAYSSSMGAYASFNYAEALGISRGLLVSPQFSVDPKVVPFESRWSRDVARIDFRRDHLRTMTSDVPFSILLDEGGRADAKHARLIRRRVRETRAYSIAGAGHNPLRFLAERGLLKPLVAEYLETGRVMRHEALPLSEIAGPAALPV
;
A
#
# COMPACT_ATOMS: atom_id res chain seq x y z
N MET A 1 -10.75 18.12 6.44
CA MET A 1 -9.61 17.19 6.22
C MET A 1 -8.50 17.50 7.20
N GLN A 2 -8.09 18.77 7.33
CA GLN A 2 -7.22 19.18 8.43
C GLN A 2 -7.77 18.74 9.79
N ASP A 3 -9.07 18.97 10.04
CA ASP A 3 -9.73 18.54 11.28
C ASP A 3 -9.65 17.02 11.54
N VAL A 4 -9.64 16.20 10.47
CA VAL A 4 -9.52 14.74 10.60
C VAL A 4 -8.08 14.35 10.94
N ILE A 5 -7.10 14.98 10.29
CA ILE A 5 -5.68 14.78 10.58
C ILE A 5 -5.39 15.19 12.02
N ASP A 6 -5.90 16.33 12.47
CA ASP A 6 -5.69 16.85 13.82
C ASP A 6 -6.37 15.96 14.86
N CYS A 7 -7.58 15.47 14.56
CA CYS A 7 -8.26 14.48 15.40
C CYS A 7 -7.42 13.21 15.55
N VAL A 8 -6.93 12.63 14.45
CA VAL A 8 -6.07 11.43 14.51
C VAL A 8 -4.79 11.69 15.31
N ARG A 9 -4.12 12.82 15.08
CA ARG A 9 -2.93 13.21 15.84
C ARG A 9 -3.22 13.34 17.34
N SER A 10 -4.38 13.87 17.73
CA SER A 10 -4.75 14.00 19.14
C SER A 10 -5.01 12.67 19.86
N LEU A 11 -5.30 11.61 19.10
CA LEU A 11 -5.57 10.26 19.64
C LEU A 11 -4.32 9.38 19.72
N VAL A 12 -3.21 9.79 19.09
CA VAL A 12 -1.96 9.03 19.06
C VAL A 12 -0.91 9.80 19.86
N PRO A 13 -0.40 9.25 20.97
CA PRO A 13 0.61 9.93 21.78
C PRO A 13 1.82 10.40 20.97
N ASP A 14 2.33 11.57 21.34
CA ASP A 14 3.61 12.03 20.82
C ASP A 14 4.74 11.11 21.30
N GLY A 15 5.68 10.80 20.41
CA GLY A 15 6.79 9.88 20.66
C GLY A 15 6.52 8.42 20.31
N ASP A 16 5.25 8.01 20.16
CA ASP A 16 4.93 6.67 19.68
C ASP A 16 5.21 6.52 18.19
N GLU A 17 5.70 5.33 17.84
CA GLU A 17 5.88 4.95 16.47
C GLU A 17 4.54 4.71 15.76
N LYS A 18 4.37 5.34 14.59
CA LYS A 18 3.13 5.26 13.81
C LYS A 18 3.35 4.40 12.57
N ILE A 19 2.71 3.23 12.55
CA ILE A 19 2.84 2.25 11.48
C ILE A 19 1.52 2.18 10.70
N ALA A 20 1.58 2.36 9.38
CA ALA A 20 0.40 2.18 8.54
C ALA A 20 0.14 0.70 8.28
N TYR A 21 -1.08 0.24 8.52
CA TYR A 21 -1.55 -1.10 8.13
C TYR A 21 -2.93 -0.97 7.48
N SER A 22 -2.99 -1.13 6.16
CA SER A 22 -4.20 -0.81 5.41
C SER A 22 -4.24 -1.55 4.07
N SER A 23 -5.41 -1.57 3.43
CA SER A 23 -5.62 -2.27 2.15
C SER A 23 -6.30 -1.39 1.11
N SER A 24 -6.05 -1.68 -0.17
CA SER A 24 -6.71 -1.07 -1.33
C SER A 24 -6.70 0.46 -1.27
N MET A 25 -7.86 1.12 -1.23
CA MET A 25 -7.97 2.59 -1.07
C MET A 25 -7.49 3.11 0.30
N GLY A 26 -7.50 2.30 1.35
CA GLY A 26 -6.87 2.65 2.62
C GLY A 26 -5.35 2.75 2.50
N ALA A 27 -4.75 1.91 1.65
CA ALA A 27 -3.32 1.98 1.35
C ALA A 27 -2.97 3.20 0.48
N TYR A 28 -3.83 3.54 -0.50
CA TYR A 28 -3.76 4.83 -1.20
C TYR A 28 -3.76 6.02 -0.22
N ALA A 29 -4.67 6.01 0.77
CA ALA A 29 -4.72 7.05 1.79
C ALA A 29 -3.44 7.06 2.66
N SER A 30 -2.89 5.89 2.98
CA SER A 30 -1.65 5.78 3.77
C SER A 30 -0.48 6.46 3.09
N PHE A 31 -0.34 6.32 1.77
CA PHE A 31 0.65 7.10 1.02
C PHE A 31 0.33 8.60 1.07
N ASN A 32 -0.91 8.98 0.77
CA ASN A 32 -1.33 10.39 0.66
C ASN A 32 -1.15 11.19 1.97
N TYR A 33 -1.27 10.53 3.12
CA TYR A 33 -1.23 11.17 4.43
C TYR A 33 -0.06 10.72 5.30
N ALA A 34 0.94 10.03 4.74
CA ALA A 34 2.09 9.51 5.49
C ALA A 34 2.78 10.60 6.32
N GLU A 35 3.21 11.67 5.65
CA GLU A 35 3.89 12.81 6.27
C GLU A 35 2.98 13.55 7.26
N ALA A 36 1.74 13.83 6.84
CA ALA A 36 0.77 14.51 7.68
C ALA A 36 0.45 13.71 8.96
N LEU A 37 0.49 12.39 8.94
CA LEU A 37 0.25 11.56 10.10
C LEU A 37 1.52 11.16 10.84
N GLY A 38 2.71 11.53 10.35
CA GLY A 38 3.99 11.12 10.95
C GLY A 38 4.23 9.61 10.89
N ILE A 39 3.76 8.94 9.82
CA ILE A 39 3.96 7.50 9.61
C ILE A 39 5.45 7.20 9.36
N SER A 40 6.02 6.26 10.11
CA SER A 40 7.44 5.87 10.01
C SER A 40 7.69 4.70 9.07
N ARG A 41 6.70 3.80 8.91
CA ARG A 41 6.70 2.68 7.94
C ARG A 41 5.27 2.18 7.70
N GLY A 42 5.07 1.29 6.74
CA GLY A 42 3.76 0.66 6.59
C GLY A 42 3.71 -0.66 5.84
N LEU A 43 2.81 -1.54 6.28
CA LEU A 43 2.41 -2.78 5.61
C LEU A 43 1.11 -2.54 4.86
N LEU A 44 1.20 -2.42 3.55
CA LEU A 44 0.11 -2.01 2.68
C LEU A 44 -0.33 -3.16 1.79
N VAL A 45 -1.63 -3.39 1.65
CA VAL A 45 -2.13 -4.57 0.93
C VAL A 45 -2.88 -4.18 -0.33
N SER A 46 -2.45 -4.70 -1.47
CA SER A 46 -3.05 -4.48 -2.80
C SER A 46 -3.44 -3.02 -3.06
N PRO A 47 -2.49 -2.07 -2.86
CA PRO A 47 -2.78 -0.65 -2.97
C PRO A 47 -3.19 -0.27 -4.39
N GLN A 48 -4.03 0.74 -4.49
CA GLN A 48 -4.36 1.39 -5.76
C GLN A 48 -3.53 2.66 -5.88
N PHE A 49 -2.83 2.85 -7.01
CA PHE A 49 -2.04 4.06 -7.25
C PHE A 49 -2.96 5.27 -7.48
N SER A 50 -4.03 5.06 -8.23
CA SER A 50 -5.12 6.00 -8.44
C SER A 50 -6.35 5.19 -8.86
N VAL A 51 -7.51 5.82 -8.87
CA VAL A 51 -8.72 5.27 -9.53
C VAL A 51 -9.22 6.22 -10.63
N ASP A 52 -8.53 7.34 -10.86
CA ASP A 52 -8.85 8.24 -11.97
C ASP A 52 -8.52 7.53 -13.31
N PRO A 53 -9.52 7.28 -14.18
CA PRO A 53 -9.29 6.60 -15.45
C PRO A 53 -8.37 7.39 -16.40
N LYS A 54 -8.18 8.69 -16.18
CA LYS A 54 -7.19 9.50 -16.92
C LYS A 54 -5.76 9.19 -16.52
N VAL A 55 -5.55 8.68 -15.30
CA VAL A 55 -4.23 8.33 -14.75
C VAL A 55 -3.93 6.84 -14.92
N VAL A 56 -4.92 5.99 -14.63
CA VAL A 56 -4.81 4.53 -14.67
C VAL A 56 -5.89 3.92 -15.57
N PRO A 57 -5.81 4.07 -16.90
CA PRO A 57 -6.87 3.60 -17.80
C PRO A 57 -7.06 2.07 -17.80
N PHE A 58 -6.12 1.32 -17.21
CA PHE A 58 -6.26 -0.12 -17.00
C PHE A 58 -7.16 -0.51 -15.82
N GLU A 59 -7.52 0.45 -14.96
CA GLU A 59 -8.38 0.24 -13.81
C GLU A 59 -9.84 0.49 -14.17
N SER A 60 -10.61 -0.59 -14.32
CA SER A 60 -12.02 -0.52 -14.74
C SER A 60 -13.01 -0.92 -13.64
N ARG A 61 -12.53 -1.39 -12.48
CA ARG A 61 -13.37 -1.94 -11.40
C ARG A 61 -14.38 -0.90 -10.87
N TRP A 62 -14.02 0.38 -10.90
CA TRP A 62 -14.77 1.48 -10.28
C TRP A 62 -15.41 2.45 -11.28
N SER A 63 -15.49 2.08 -12.58
CA SER A 63 -15.90 2.98 -13.67
C SER A 63 -17.20 3.77 -13.42
N ARG A 64 -18.19 3.20 -12.71
CA ARG A 64 -19.45 3.87 -12.37
C ARG A 64 -19.32 4.89 -11.24
N ASP A 65 -18.43 4.64 -10.29
CA ASP A 65 -18.24 5.46 -9.10
C ASP A 65 -17.32 6.64 -9.41
N VAL A 66 -16.24 6.38 -10.16
CA VAL A 66 -15.25 7.41 -10.54
C VAL A 66 -15.83 8.51 -11.40
N ALA A 67 -16.90 8.22 -12.17
CA ALA A 67 -17.62 9.23 -12.95
C ALA A 67 -18.26 10.33 -12.08
N ARG A 68 -18.39 10.11 -10.76
CA ARG A 68 -18.99 11.04 -9.80
C ARG A 68 -17.98 11.65 -8.84
N ILE A 69 -16.70 11.29 -8.98
CA ILE A 69 -15.64 11.74 -8.07
C ILE A 69 -14.93 12.94 -8.69
N ASP A 70 -14.86 14.03 -7.92
CA ASP A 70 -13.94 15.13 -8.18
C ASP A 70 -12.60 14.84 -7.48
N PHE A 71 -11.57 14.51 -8.27
CA PHE A 71 -10.26 14.08 -7.79
C PHE A 71 -9.42 15.26 -7.27
N ARG A 72 -9.70 15.69 -6.03
CA ARG A 72 -9.03 16.87 -5.42
C ARG A 72 -7.73 16.58 -4.68
N ARG A 73 -7.48 15.32 -4.28
CA ARG A 73 -6.30 14.93 -3.49
C ARG A 73 -5.75 13.61 -3.99
N ASP A 74 -4.77 13.72 -4.89
CA ASP A 74 -3.95 12.62 -5.41
C ASP A 74 -2.48 13.02 -5.33
N HIS A 75 -2.00 13.14 -4.09
CA HIS A 75 -0.60 13.43 -3.81
C HIS A 75 0.28 12.25 -4.19
N LEU A 76 -0.22 11.00 -4.15
CA LEU A 76 0.55 9.83 -4.59
C LEU A 76 1.04 9.97 -6.03
N ARG A 77 0.32 10.71 -6.87
CA ARG A 77 0.75 11.03 -8.24
C ARG A 77 1.97 11.96 -8.30
N THR A 78 2.11 12.87 -7.33
CA THR A 78 3.09 13.97 -7.35
C THR A 78 4.08 13.99 -6.19
N MET A 79 3.97 13.11 -5.20
CA MET A 79 4.83 13.07 -4.00
C MET A 79 6.05 12.17 -4.19
N THR A 80 7.20 12.57 -3.66
CA THR A 80 8.24 11.63 -3.24
C THR A 80 8.09 11.40 -1.73
N SER A 81 8.39 10.20 -1.27
CA SER A 81 8.45 9.89 0.16
C SER A 81 9.59 8.91 0.40
N ASP A 82 10.34 9.16 1.48
CA ASP A 82 11.39 8.26 1.95
C ASP A 82 10.87 7.28 3.03
N VAL A 83 9.59 7.39 3.40
CA VAL A 83 8.95 6.42 4.30
C VAL A 83 8.98 5.02 3.67
N PRO A 84 9.58 4.02 4.34
CA PRO A 84 9.64 2.66 3.84
C PRO A 84 8.27 1.97 3.93
N PHE A 85 7.73 1.59 2.78
CA PHE A 85 6.50 0.81 2.70
C PHE A 85 6.77 -0.60 2.17
N SER A 86 6.07 -1.58 2.72
CA SER A 86 6.03 -2.95 2.23
C SER A 86 4.65 -3.24 1.67
N ILE A 87 4.58 -3.56 0.38
CA ILE A 87 3.34 -3.92 -0.29
C ILE A 87 3.17 -5.43 -0.31
N LEU A 88 2.02 -5.95 0.13
CA LEU A 88 1.58 -7.32 -0.13
C LEU A 88 0.52 -7.33 -1.23
N LEU A 89 0.71 -8.13 -2.27
CA LEU A 89 -0.29 -8.34 -3.32
C LEU A 89 -0.19 -9.76 -3.89
N ASP A 90 -1.09 -10.14 -4.80
CA ASP A 90 -0.86 -11.26 -5.73
C ASP A 90 -0.46 -10.68 -7.09
N GLU A 91 0.77 -10.96 -7.55
CA GLU A 91 1.24 -10.48 -8.85
C GLU A 91 0.47 -11.08 -10.04
N GLY A 92 -0.22 -12.22 -9.85
CA GLY A 92 -1.16 -12.76 -10.82
C GLY A 92 -2.36 -11.84 -11.08
N GLY A 93 -2.69 -10.97 -10.11
CA GLY A 93 -3.65 -9.88 -10.24
C GLY A 93 -3.11 -8.74 -11.09
N ARG A 94 -3.27 -8.83 -12.42
CA ARG A 94 -2.68 -7.88 -13.40
C ARG A 94 -2.91 -6.40 -13.07
N ALA A 95 -4.06 -6.03 -12.51
CA ALA A 95 -4.35 -4.63 -12.14
C ALA A 95 -3.55 -4.20 -10.90
N ASP A 96 -3.53 -5.02 -9.85
CA ASP A 96 -2.82 -4.72 -8.61
C ASP A 96 -1.30 -4.70 -8.82
N ALA A 97 -0.78 -5.60 -9.66
CA ALA A 97 0.62 -5.58 -10.08
C ALA A 97 1.01 -4.29 -10.83
N LYS A 98 0.11 -3.76 -11.68
CA LYS A 98 0.32 -2.48 -12.36
C LYS A 98 0.32 -1.31 -11.38
N HIS A 99 -0.60 -1.28 -10.41
CA HIS A 99 -0.64 -0.27 -9.35
C HIS A 99 0.64 -0.29 -8.51
N ALA A 100 1.04 -1.46 -8.02
CA ALA A 100 2.27 -1.61 -7.23
C ALA A 100 3.51 -1.14 -8.01
N ARG A 101 3.58 -1.41 -9.31
CA ARG A 101 4.67 -0.92 -10.17
C ARG A 101 4.68 0.60 -10.29
N LEU A 102 3.53 1.25 -10.43
CA LEU A 102 3.44 2.72 -10.48
C LEU A 102 3.87 3.34 -9.15
N ILE A 103 3.41 2.78 -8.02
CA ILE A 103 3.78 3.23 -6.68
C ILE A 103 5.29 3.17 -6.48
N ARG A 104 5.92 2.03 -6.79
CA ARG A 104 7.37 1.84 -6.61
C ARG A 104 8.23 2.72 -7.50
N ARG A 105 7.69 3.23 -8.61
CA ARG A 105 8.37 4.25 -9.42
C ARG A 105 8.37 5.62 -8.74
N ARG A 106 7.38 5.89 -7.89
CA ARG A 106 7.18 7.18 -7.23
C ARG A 106 7.80 7.23 -5.83
N VAL A 107 7.66 6.15 -5.07
CA VAL A 107 8.12 5.99 -3.68
C VAL A 107 9.22 4.94 -3.65
N ARG A 108 10.48 5.38 -3.77
CA ARG A 108 11.62 4.50 -4.09
C ARG A 108 11.93 3.48 -3.00
N GLU A 109 11.73 3.85 -1.73
CA GLU A 109 11.92 2.95 -0.58
C GLU A 109 10.82 1.87 -0.45
N THR A 110 9.83 1.87 -1.36
CA THR A 110 8.76 0.88 -1.33
C THR A 110 9.18 -0.47 -1.92
N ARG A 111 9.06 -1.51 -1.10
CA ARG A 111 9.21 -2.92 -1.51
C ARG A 111 7.84 -3.52 -1.78
N ALA A 112 7.79 -4.52 -2.64
CA ALA A 112 6.57 -5.28 -2.92
C ALA A 112 6.84 -6.76 -2.88
N TYR A 113 5.89 -7.50 -2.33
CA TYR A 113 5.95 -8.94 -2.15
C TYR A 113 4.66 -9.56 -2.71
N SER A 114 4.84 -10.59 -3.53
CA SER A 114 3.76 -11.37 -4.11
C SER A 114 3.45 -12.57 -3.21
N ILE A 115 2.19 -12.77 -2.88
CA ILE A 115 1.65 -14.00 -2.28
C ILE A 115 0.86 -14.70 -3.37
N ALA A 116 1.45 -15.68 -4.04
CA ALA A 116 0.84 -16.32 -5.20
C ALA A 116 -0.48 -17.02 -4.81
N GLY A 117 -1.55 -16.75 -5.56
CA GLY A 117 -2.88 -17.32 -5.32
C GLY A 117 -3.72 -16.57 -4.29
N ALA A 118 -3.25 -15.44 -3.76
CA ALA A 118 -3.99 -14.60 -2.83
C ALA A 118 -5.07 -13.72 -3.51
N GLY A 119 -5.00 -13.54 -4.83
CA GLY A 119 -5.85 -12.61 -5.56
C GLY A 119 -5.78 -11.18 -5.00
N HIS A 120 -6.90 -10.44 -5.06
CA HIS A 120 -6.96 -9.05 -4.58
C HIS A 120 -6.99 -8.91 -3.05
N ASN A 121 -7.22 -10.00 -2.30
CA ASN A 121 -7.35 -9.92 -0.84
C ASN A 121 -6.35 -10.82 -0.10
N PRO A 122 -5.04 -10.46 -0.11
CA PRO A 122 -4.02 -11.14 0.68
C PRO A 122 -4.31 -11.24 2.17
N LEU A 123 -4.99 -10.25 2.76
CA LEU A 123 -5.35 -10.31 4.19
C LEU A 123 -6.26 -11.50 4.49
N ARG A 124 -7.30 -11.70 3.67
CA ARG A 124 -8.20 -12.84 3.79
C ARG A 124 -7.47 -14.16 3.55
N PHE A 125 -6.65 -14.23 2.51
CA PHE A 125 -5.86 -15.43 2.20
C PHE A 125 -4.98 -15.87 3.38
N LEU A 126 -4.31 -14.92 4.03
CA LEU A 126 -3.47 -15.15 5.20
C LEU A 126 -4.31 -15.52 6.44
N ALA A 127 -5.45 -14.87 6.65
CA ALA A 127 -6.32 -15.13 7.79
C ALA A 127 -6.90 -16.55 7.75
N GLU A 128 -7.38 -17.00 6.58
CA GLU A 128 -7.92 -18.34 6.37
C GLU A 128 -6.87 -19.45 6.59
N ARG A 129 -5.57 -19.11 6.59
CA ARG A 129 -4.45 -20.03 6.84
C ARG A 129 -3.85 -19.88 8.24
N GLY A 130 -4.39 -18.99 9.08
CA GLY A 130 -3.83 -18.69 10.40
C GLY A 130 -2.49 -17.95 10.37
N LEU A 131 -2.09 -17.39 9.21
CA LEU A 131 -0.78 -16.77 9.00
C LEU A 131 -0.81 -15.24 9.06
N LEU A 132 -2.00 -14.62 9.10
CA LEU A 132 -2.12 -13.17 9.16
C LEU A 132 -1.52 -12.57 10.44
N LYS A 133 -1.92 -13.08 11.60
CA LYS A 133 -1.46 -12.56 12.90
C LYS A 133 0.06 -12.72 13.07
N PRO A 134 0.68 -13.88 12.80
CA PRO A 134 2.14 -14.03 12.83
C PRO A 134 2.86 -13.03 11.92
N LEU A 135 2.41 -12.89 10.66
CA LEU A 135 3.06 -11.99 9.70
C LEU A 135 2.97 -10.53 10.13
N VAL A 136 1.79 -10.08 10.58
CA VAL A 136 1.62 -8.69 11.05
C VAL A 136 2.45 -8.44 12.31
N ALA A 137 2.46 -9.37 13.27
CA ALA A 137 3.28 -9.23 14.47
C ALA A 137 4.77 -9.13 14.14
N GLU A 138 5.29 -9.99 13.26
CA GLU A 138 6.67 -9.94 12.78
C GLU A 138 6.98 -8.62 12.07
N TYR A 139 6.07 -8.11 11.24
CA TYR A 139 6.24 -6.83 10.57
C TYR A 139 6.26 -5.66 11.57
N LEU A 140 5.40 -5.69 12.59
CA LEU A 140 5.37 -4.65 13.62
C LEU A 140 6.69 -4.60 14.40
N GLU A 141 7.30 -5.75 14.67
CA GLU A 141 8.59 -5.84 15.38
C GLU A 141 9.79 -5.47 14.50
N THR A 142 9.82 -5.95 13.25
CA THR A 142 11.03 -5.88 12.41
C THR A 142 10.99 -4.80 11.33
N GLY A 143 9.79 -4.31 11.01
CA GLY A 143 9.53 -3.44 9.86
C GLY A 143 9.75 -4.10 8.50
N ARG A 144 9.89 -5.42 8.45
CA ARG A 144 10.19 -6.19 7.23
C ARG A 144 9.18 -7.31 7.05
N VAL A 145 8.88 -7.62 5.78
CA VAL A 145 8.15 -8.83 5.43
C VAL A 145 9.17 -9.94 5.25
N MET A 146 9.19 -10.92 6.14
CA MET A 146 10.13 -12.03 6.06
C MET A 146 9.56 -13.18 5.24
N ARG A 147 10.46 -13.97 4.65
CA ARG A 147 10.07 -15.18 3.92
C ARG A 147 9.59 -16.23 4.92
N HIS A 148 8.45 -16.86 4.61
CA HIS A 148 7.89 -17.93 5.42
C HIS A 148 7.72 -19.18 4.54
N GLU A 149 8.21 -20.34 4.99
CA GLU A 149 8.10 -21.59 4.18
C GLU A 149 6.66 -22.00 3.91
N ALA A 150 5.76 -21.68 4.86
CA ALA A 150 4.31 -21.91 4.73
C ALA A 150 3.59 -20.90 3.81
N LEU A 151 4.29 -19.88 3.29
CA LEU A 151 3.72 -18.88 2.40
C LEU A 151 4.38 -18.94 1.02
N PRO A 152 3.59 -18.92 -0.08
CA PRO A 152 4.12 -18.74 -1.43
C PRO A 152 4.50 -17.27 -1.66
N LEU A 153 5.39 -16.75 -0.80
CA LEU A 153 5.80 -15.36 -0.74
C LEU A 153 7.13 -15.15 -1.50
N SER A 154 7.15 -14.17 -2.39
CA SER A 154 8.37 -13.74 -3.09
C SER A 154 8.45 -12.21 -3.17
N GLU A 155 9.65 -11.65 -3.09
CA GLU A 155 9.85 -10.22 -3.36
C GLU A 155 9.76 -9.96 -4.88
N ILE A 156 8.98 -8.96 -5.27
CA ILE A 156 8.85 -8.54 -6.66
C ILE A 156 10.06 -7.67 -7.00
N ALA A 157 10.83 -8.07 -8.02
CA ALA A 157 11.97 -7.31 -8.50
C ALA A 157 11.62 -5.84 -8.75
N GLY A 158 12.55 -4.94 -8.42
CA GLY A 158 12.38 -3.50 -8.64
C GLY A 158 12.08 -3.16 -10.09
N PRO A 159 11.27 -2.12 -10.38
CA PRO A 159 11.22 -1.60 -11.73
C PRO A 159 12.63 -1.15 -12.14
N ALA A 160 13.05 -1.45 -13.37
CA ALA A 160 14.22 -0.79 -13.95
C ALA A 160 14.03 0.73 -13.83
N ALA A 161 15.06 1.45 -13.38
CA ALA A 161 15.03 2.91 -13.28
C ALA A 161 14.61 3.49 -14.65
N LEU A 162 13.68 4.43 -14.66
CA LEU A 162 13.41 5.20 -15.87
C LEU A 162 14.62 6.11 -16.13
N PRO A 163 15.03 6.28 -17.41
CA PRO A 163 16.00 7.31 -17.74
C PRO A 163 15.45 8.68 -17.33
N VAL A 164 16.35 9.51 -16.82
CA VAL A 164 16.11 10.90 -16.38
C VAL A 164 15.65 11.75 -17.56
#